data_AF-A0AA39LAQ8-F1
#
_entry.id   AF-A0AA39LAQ8-F1
#
_cell.length_a   1.000
_cell.length_b   1.000
_cell.length_c   1.000
_cell.angle_alpha   90.00
_cell.angle_beta   90.00
_cell.angle_gamma   90.00
#
_symmetry.space_group_name_H-M   'P 1'
#
loop_
_entity.id
_entity.type
_entity.pdbx_description
1 polymer ?
#
loop_
_entity_poly.entity_id
_entity_poly.type
_entity_poly.pdbx_seq_one_letter_code
_entity_poly.pdbx_strand_id
1 'polypeptide(L)'
;MAPPSVANIATPQEVSARVGPPLPGTRHITMYTDKKHAGDTIIKFISVPDAYELMDIKHADHAGQFWTFENGDTWLVLNEKRLFLTPDYGDGEIDPDIGSSEDWPIMSPEELKDALKGVRPYEESQARLMAAEARHIA
;
A
#
# COMPACT_ATOMS: atom_id res chain seq x y z
N MET A 1 -22.17 30.30 -16.51
CA MET A 1 -22.00 29.46 -15.31
C MET A 1 -20.86 28.51 -15.64
N ALA A 2 -19.66 28.77 -15.12
CA ALA A 2 -18.53 27.87 -15.32
C ALA A 2 -18.78 26.57 -14.52
N PRO A 3 -18.38 25.39 -15.02
CA PRO A 3 -18.44 24.19 -14.19
C PRO A 3 -17.59 24.41 -12.93
N PRO A 4 -17.97 23.84 -11.77
CA PRO A 4 -17.12 23.87 -10.60
C PRO A 4 -15.76 23.27 -11.00
N SER A 5 -14.69 24.03 -10.77
CA SER A 5 -13.33 23.53 -10.91
C SER A 5 -13.23 22.21 -10.15
N VAL A 6 -12.98 21.13 -10.89
CA VAL A 6 -12.55 19.86 -10.32
C VAL A 6 -11.47 20.21 -9.30
N ALA A 7 -11.69 19.85 -8.03
CA ALA A 7 -10.67 20.04 -7.01
C ALA A 7 -9.35 19.52 -7.58
N ASN A 8 -8.26 20.29 -7.44
CA ASN A 8 -6.93 19.86 -7.86
C ASN A 8 -6.55 18.62 -7.04
N ILE A 9 -6.92 17.42 -7.50
CA ILE A 9 -6.45 16.16 -6.93
C ILE A 9 -4.99 16.05 -7.37
N ALA A 10 -4.07 16.08 -6.41
CA ALA A 10 -2.64 15.98 -6.70
C ALA A 10 -2.33 14.64 -7.37
N THR A 11 -1.44 14.65 -8.36
CA THR A 11 -0.99 13.40 -8.98
C THR A 11 -0.24 12.53 -7.95
N PRO A 12 -0.19 11.20 -8.11
CA PRO A 12 0.59 10.33 -7.22
C PRO A 12 2.06 10.70 -7.07
N GLN A 13 2.65 11.34 -8.10
CA GLN A 13 4.01 11.87 -8.06
C GLN A 13 4.10 13.12 -7.18
N GLU A 14 3.15 14.05 -7.30
CA GLU A 14 3.09 15.24 -6.44
C GLU A 14 2.85 14.87 -4.98
N VAL A 15 2.05 13.85 -4.71
CA VAL A 15 1.86 13.30 -3.36
C VAL A 15 3.18 12.71 -2.85
N SER A 16 3.85 11.87 -3.65
CA SER A 16 5.13 11.27 -3.27
C SER A 16 6.22 12.33 -3.01
N ALA A 17 6.23 13.42 -3.77
CA ALA A 17 7.17 14.53 -3.59
C ALA A 17 6.92 15.35 -2.31
N ARG A 18 5.74 15.25 -1.71
CA ARG A 18 5.38 15.91 -0.44
C ARG A 18 5.68 15.06 0.78
N VAL A 19 5.95 13.76 0.60
CA VAL A 19 6.35 12.87 1.69
C VAL A 19 7.69 13.36 2.24
N GLY A 20 7.73 13.65 3.55
CA GLY A 20 8.96 14.02 4.25
C GLY A 20 10.00 12.90 4.25
N PRO A 21 11.22 13.14 4.75
CA PRO A 21 12.22 12.08 4.87
C PRO A 21 11.74 10.95 5.80
N PRO A 22 12.22 9.71 5.61
CA PRO A 22 11.81 8.60 6.45
C PRO A 22 12.30 8.81 7.89
N LEU A 23 11.51 8.34 8.85
CA LEU A 23 11.89 8.31 10.26
C LEU A 23 13.17 7.48 10.48
N PRO A 24 13.99 7.78 11.50
CA PRO A 24 15.18 6.98 11.82
C PRO A 24 14.88 5.49 11.99
N GLY A 25 15.67 4.62 11.37
CA GLY A 25 15.46 3.15 11.39
C GLY A 25 14.32 2.65 10.49
N THR A 26 13.86 3.50 9.57
CA THR A 26 12.81 3.18 8.60
C THR A 26 13.22 3.59 7.19
N ARG A 27 12.50 3.08 6.19
CA ARG A 27 12.63 3.46 4.79
C ARG A 27 11.27 3.60 4.11
N HIS A 28 11.20 4.46 3.11
CA HIS A 28 10.08 4.46 2.17
C HIS A 28 10.19 3.27 1.23
N ILE A 29 9.07 2.65 0.90
CA ILE A 29 9.02 1.59 -0.10
C ILE A 29 8.45 2.17 -1.38
N THR A 30 9.26 2.15 -2.42
CA THR A 30 8.87 2.59 -3.75
C THR A 30 8.45 1.40 -4.61
N MET A 31 7.39 1.56 -5.39
CA MET A 31 6.93 0.55 -6.34
C MET A 31 6.61 1.19 -7.68
N TYR A 32 6.80 0.42 -8.76
CA TYR A 32 6.43 0.85 -10.11
C TYR A 32 4.90 0.87 -10.22
N THR A 33 4.37 1.95 -10.77
CA THR A 33 2.96 2.02 -11.14
C THR A 33 2.72 1.28 -12.46
N ASP A 34 1.50 0.78 -12.65
CA ASP A 34 1.06 0.00 -13.80
C ASP A 34 1.34 0.67 -15.17
N LYS A 35 1.29 -0.11 -16.26
CA LYS A 35 1.68 0.23 -17.64
C LYS A 35 1.17 1.58 -18.20
N LYS A 36 0.16 2.21 -17.59
CA LYS A 36 -0.32 3.56 -17.95
C LYS A 36 0.65 4.69 -17.55
N HIS A 37 1.54 4.44 -16.60
CA HIS A 37 2.54 5.38 -16.07
C HIS A 37 3.94 4.73 -16.06
N ALA A 38 4.25 4.00 -17.13
CA ALA A 38 5.51 3.27 -17.29
C ALA A 38 6.72 4.23 -17.25
N GLY A 39 7.34 4.35 -16.08
CA GLY A 39 8.49 5.21 -15.82
C GLY A 39 8.45 5.87 -14.44
N ASP A 40 7.26 6.01 -13.86
CA ASP A 40 7.10 6.73 -12.60
C ASP A 40 7.21 5.80 -11.40
N THR A 41 8.22 6.08 -10.57
CA THR A 41 8.43 5.44 -9.27
C THR A 41 7.73 6.27 -8.20
N ILE A 42 6.69 5.73 -7.56
CA ILE A 42 5.98 6.40 -6.46
C ILE A 42 6.28 5.71 -5.14
N ILE A 43 6.17 6.46 -4.03
CA ILE A 43 6.31 5.90 -2.69
C ILE A 43 5.01 5.20 -2.33
N LYS A 44 4.97 3.86 -2.35
CA LYS A 44 3.76 3.13 -1.97
C LYS A 44 3.54 3.08 -0.46
N PHE A 45 4.62 2.91 0.30
CA PHE A 45 4.56 2.83 1.76
C PHE A 45 5.53 3.80 2.43
N ILE A 46 5.06 4.47 3.48
CA ILE A 46 5.85 5.45 4.22
C ILE A 46 6.44 4.89 5.51
N SER A 47 7.71 5.22 5.77
CA SER A 47 8.43 4.89 7.01
C SER A 47 8.26 3.44 7.49
N VAL A 48 8.46 2.48 6.58
CA VAL A 48 8.47 1.05 6.92
C VAL A 48 9.74 0.72 7.70
N PRO A 49 9.65 0.12 8.90
CA PRO A 49 10.84 -0.25 9.68
C PRO A 49 11.79 -1.16 8.92
N ASP A 50 13.10 -0.96 9.09
CA ASP A 50 14.12 -1.75 8.38
C ASP A 50 14.12 -3.24 8.73
N ALA A 51 13.47 -3.60 9.84
CA ALA A 51 13.26 -4.98 10.28
C ALA A 51 12.35 -5.80 9.36
N TYR A 52 11.55 -5.16 8.50
CA TYR A 52 10.76 -5.87 7.48
C TYR A 52 11.60 -6.18 6.25
N GLU A 53 11.57 -7.43 5.80
CA GLU A 53 12.23 -7.83 4.56
C GLU A 53 11.42 -7.37 3.35
N LEU A 54 12.10 -6.96 2.28
CA LEU A 54 11.43 -6.46 1.07
C LEU A 54 10.51 -7.50 0.43
N MET A 55 10.85 -8.79 0.51
CA MET A 55 10.00 -9.86 -0.01
C MET A 55 8.72 -10.04 0.82
N ASP A 56 8.82 -9.96 2.15
CA ASP A 56 7.64 -9.99 3.02
C ASP A 56 6.74 -8.79 2.75
N ILE A 57 7.30 -7.61 2.55
CA ILE A 57 6.54 -6.40 2.18
C ILE A 57 5.79 -6.60 0.86
N LYS A 58 6.45 -7.14 -0.17
CA LYS A 58 5.82 -7.41 -1.47
C LYS A 58 4.74 -8.49 -1.38
N HIS A 59 4.97 -9.52 -0.58
CA HIS A 59 3.99 -10.58 -0.37
C HIS A 59 2.78 -10.09 0.41
N ALA A 60 3.01 -9.27 1.44
CA ALA A 60 1.96 -8.59 2.19
C ALA A 60 1.13 -7.64 1.31
N ASP A 61 1.79 -6.85 0.46
CA ASP A 61 1.13 -5.97 -0.50
C ASP A 61 0.18 -6.72 -1.44
N HIS A 62 0.52 -7.98 -1.77
CA HIS A 62 -0.33 -8.84 -2.57
C HIS A 62 -1.46 -9.51 -1.76
N ALA A 63 -1.24 -9.79 -0.48
CA ALA A 63 -2.13 -10.59 0.35
C ALA A 63 -3.10 -9.75 1.20
N GLY A 64 -2.71 -8.53 1.56
CA GLY A 64 -3.44 -7.64 2.46
C GLY A 64 -4.51 -6.82 1.75
N GLN A 65 -5.19 -6.00 2.54
CA GLN A 65 -6.23 -5.07 2.08
C GLN A 65 -5.88 -3.65 2.52
N PHE A 66 -6.17 -2.66 1.68
CA PHE A 66 -5.99 -1.25 2.04
C PHE A 66 -7.26 -0.73 2.68
N TRP A 67 -7.15 -0.23 3.91
CA TRP A 67 -8.27 0.38 4.65
C TRP A 67 -7.95 1.84 4.97
N THR A 68 -8.89 2.73 4.68
CA THR A 68 -8.84 4.14 5.06
C THR A 68 -9.67 4.34 6.32
N PHE A 69 -8.99 4.71 7.41
CA PHE A 69 -9.56 4.86 8.75
C PHE A 69 -10.22 6.23 8.92
N GLU A 70 -11.00 6.41 10.00
CA GLU A 70 -11.73 7.66 10.27
C GLU A 70 -10.82 8.90 10.37
N ASN A 71 -9.57 8.70 10.78
CA ASN A 71 -8.58 9.79 10.87
C ASN A 71 -7.95 10.16 9.52
N GLY A 72 -8.36 9.51 8.42
CA GLY A 72 -7.87 9.74 7.06
C GLY A 72 -6.62 8.92 6.69
N ASP A 73 -6.04 8.19 7.64
CA ASP A 73 -4.89 7.34 7.34
C ASP A 73 -5.33 6.14 6.51
N THR A 74 -4.54 5.79 5.50
CA THR A 74 -4.72 4.53 4.76
C THR A 74 -3.59 3.58 5.10
N TRP A 75 -3.94 2.38 5.59
CA TRP A 75 -2.97 1.34 5.94
C TRP A 75 -3.22 0.07 5.15
N LEU A 76 -2.15 -0.64 4.80
CA LEU A 76 -2.23 -2.06 4.49
C LEU A 76 -2.56 -2.82 5.78
N VAL A 77 -3.63 -3.61 5.74
CA VAL A 77 -4.14 -4.42 6.84
C VAL A 77 -4.09 -5.90 6.45
N LEU A 78 -3.65 -6.74 7.38
CA LEU A 78 -3.67 -8.19 7.26
C LEU A 78 -3.97 -8.81 8.63
N ASN A 79 -4.85 -9.81 8.68
CA ASN A 79 -5.27 -10.48 9.92
C ASN A 79 -5.66 -9.48 11.03
N GLU A 80 -6.46 -8.49 10.68
CA GLU A 80 -6.95 -7.45 11.60
C GLU A 80 -5.83 -6.64 12.29
N LYS A 81 -4.67 -6.49 11.63
CA LYS A 81 -3.57 -5.65 12.11
C LYS A 81 -3.05 -4.75 11.01
N ARG A 82 -2.58 -3.57 11.40
CA ARG A 82 -1.93 -2.61 10.49
C ARG A 82 -0.50 -3.04 10.20
N LEU A 83 -0.07 -2.85 8.96
CA LEU A 83 1.28 -3.14 8.50
C LEU A 83 1.98 -1.87 8.05
N PHE A 84 1.55 -1.31 6.93
CA PHE A 84 2.28 -0.24 6.25
C PHE A 84 1.33 0.90 5.89
N LEU A 85 1.69 2.10 6.31
CA LEU A 85 0.95 3.32 6.00
C LEU A 85 1.23 3.74 4.56
N THR A 86 0.20 4.17 3.83
CA THR A 86 0.33 4.73 2.48
C THR A 86 0.29 6.25 2.52
N PRO A 87 0.88 6.94 1.53
CA PRO A 87 0.60 8.35 1.34
C PRO A 87 -0.89 8.60 1.08
N ASP A 88 -1.35 9.80 1.42
CA ASP A 88 -2.69 10.26 1.09
C ASP A 88 -2.76 10.64 -0.40
N TYR A 89 -3.24 9.70 -1.20
CA TYR A 89 -3.51 9.90 -2.63
C TYR A 89 -4.91 10.46 -2.91
N GLY A 90 -5.75 10.62 -1.89
CA GLY A 90 -7.09 11.20 -2.01
C GLY A 90 -8.12 10.29 -2.73
N ASP A 91 -7.81 9.02 -2.96
CA ASP A 91 -8.71 8.03 -3.58
C ASP A 91 -9.33 7.03 -2.60
N GLY A 92 -8.92 7.05 -1.32
CA GLY A 92 -9.43 6.16 -0.28
C GLY A 92 -10.82 6.57 0.20
N GLU A 93 -11.78 5.66 0.19
CA GLU A 93 -13.07 5.83 0.85
C GLU A 93 -12.92 5.53 2.34
N ILE A 94 -13.20 6.53 3.18
CA ILE A 94 -13.23 6.36 4.64
C ILE A 94 -14.32 5.36 5.00
N ASP A 95 -13.95 4.31 5.74
CA ASP A 95 -14.92 3.39 6.32
C ASP A 95 -15.19 3.80 7.78
N PRO A 96 -16.37 4.38 8.08
CA PRO A 96 -16.70 4.85 9.42
C PRO A 96 -16.90 3.72 10.43
N ASP A 97 -17.06 2.47 10.00
CA ASP A 97 -17.27 1.33 10.90
C ASP A 97 -15.94 0.76 11.45
N ILE A 98 -14.79 1.18 10.90
CA ILE A 98 -13.46 0.63 11.24
C ILE A 98 -12.75 1.40 12.37
N GLY A 99 -13.18 2.63 12.68
CA GLY A 99 -12.63 3.44 13.76
C GLY A 99 -11.32 4.17 13.40
N SER A 100 -10.63 4.69 14.42
CA SER A 100 -9.30 5.32 14.25
C SER A 100 -8.22 4.28 14.06
N SER A 101 -7.22 4.59 13.22
CA SER A 101 -6.08 3.68 13.02
C SER A 101 -5.31 3.42 14.32
N GLU A 102 -5.29 4.37 15.25
CA GLU A 102 -4.59 4.28 16.54
C GLU A 102 -5.07 3.12 17.43
N ASP A 103 -6.32 2.73 17.29
CA ASP A 103 -6.93 1.62 18.06
C ASP A 103 -6.52 0.24 17.53
N TRP A 104 -5.92 0.19 16.33
CA TRP A 104 -5.54 -1.07 15.69
C TRP A 104 -4.07 -1.42 15.96
N PRO A 105 -3.76 -2.67 16.35
CA PRO A 105 -2.39 -3.08 16.60
C PRO A 105 -1.56 -3.09 15.31
N ILE A 106 -0.27 -2.80 15.44
CA ILE A 106 0.70 -2.96 14.36
C ILE A 106 1.23 -4.40 14.41
N MET A 107 1.14 -5.11 13.29
CA MET A 107 1.72 -6.44 13.14
C MET A 107 3.24 -6.33 13.14
N SER A 108 3.95 -7.18 13.88
CA SER A 108 5.42 -7.22 13.88
C SER A 108 6.02 -7.99 12.68
N PRO A 109 7.34 -7.87 12.39
CA PRO A 109 7.96 -8.63 11.31
C PRO A 109 7.85 -10.16 11.46
N GLU A 110 7.94 -10.68 12.69
CA GLU A 110 7.83 -12.11 12.95
C GLU A 110 6.39 -12.61 12.75
N GLU A 111 5.40 -11.83 13.19
CA GLU A 111 3.98 -12.14 12.96
C GLU A 111 3.63 -12.06 11.47
N LEU A 112 4.20 -11.11 10.74
CA LEU A 112 4.00 -11.01 9.30
C LEU A 112 4.50 -12.27 8.60
N LYS A 113 5.72 -12.72 8.92
CA LYS A 113 6.27 -13.96 8.37
C LYS A 113 5.36 -15.15 8.65
N ASP A 114 4.80 -15.24 9.84
CA ASP A 114 3.89 -16.32 10.19
C ASP A 114 2.56 -16.23 9.40
N ALA A 115 1.96 -15.04 9.34
CA ALA A 115 0.74 -14.79 8.57
C ALA A 115 0.92 -15.15 7.08
N LEU A 116 2.07 -14.82 6.49
CA LEU A 116 2.36 -15.08 5.09
C LEU A 116 2.58 -16.57 4.79
N LYS A 117 2.93 -17.43 5.75
CA LYS A 117 3.02 -18.89 5.52
C LYS A 117 1.68 -19.51 5.13
N GLY A 118 0.57 -18.93 5.61
CA GLY A 118 -0.78 -19.34 5.27
C GLY A 118 -1.22 -18.86 3.88
N VAL A 119 -0.46 -17.95 3.27
CA VAL A 119 -0.72 -17.38 1.95
C VAL A 119 0.14 -18.12 0.92
N ARG A 120 -0.41 -18.37 -0.28
CA ARG A 120 0.39 -18.90 -1.38
C ARG A 120 1.65 -18.07 -1.60
N PRO A 121 2.81 -18.67 -1.91
CA PRO A 121 4.04 -17.93 -2.17
C PRO A 121 3.84 -16.82 -3.21
N TYR A 122 4.50 -15.68 -2.98
CA TYR A 122 4.39 -14.52 -3.86
C TYR A 122 4.75 -14.85 -5.31
N GLU A 123 5.83 -15.60 -5.56
CA GLU A 123 6.27 -15.97 -6.91
C GLU A 123 5.21 -16.79 -7.68
N GLU A 124 4.53 -17.71 -6.99
CA GLU A 124 3.47 -18.51 -7.60
C GLU A 124 2.23 -17.66 -7.90
N SER A 125 1.87 -16.75 -6.99
CA SER A 125 0.74 -15.85 -7.16
C SER A 125 0.99 -14.85 -8.29
N GLN A 126 2.22 -14.31 -8.40
CA GLN A 126 2.63 -13.40 -9.47
C GLN A 126 2.67 -14.12 -10.83
N ALA A 127 3.21 -15.33 -10.90
CA ALA A 127 3.21 -16.12 -12.13
C ALA A 127 1.79 -16.42 -12.63
N ARG A 128 0.85 -16.69 -11.71
CA ARG A 128 -0.56 -16.89 -12.06
C ARG A 128 -1.23 -15.62 -12.55
N LEU A 129 -0.97 -14.49 -11.91
CA LEU A 129 -1.51 -13.20 -12.34
C LEU A 129 -1.03 -12.88 -13.76
N MET A 130 0.29 -12.97 -13.99
CA MET A 130 0.89 -12.78 -15.32
C MET A 130 0.29 -13.73 -16.36
N ALA A 131 0.05 -14.99 -16.00
CA ALA A 131 -0.57 -15.97 -16.89
C ALA A 131 -2.07 -15.67 -17.15
N ALA A 132 -2.80 -15.13 -16.18
CA ALA A 132 -4.19 -14.72 -16.35
C ALA A 132 -4.30 -13.45 -17.22
N GLU A 133 -3.42 -12.47 -17.02
CA GLU A 133 -3.33 -11.27 -17.85
C GLU A 133 -2.97 -11.63 -19.30
N ALA A 134 -2.03 -12.54 -19.51
CA ALA A 134 -1.66 -13.02 -20.85
C ALA A 134 -2.83 -13.70 -21.58
N ARG A 135 -3.75 -14.36 -20.86
CA ARG A 135 -4.95 -14.99 -21.46
C ARG A 135 -6.03 -13.98 -21.86
N HIS A 136 -6.09 -12.83 -21.21
CA HIS A 136 -7.06 -11.77 -21.52
C HIS A 136 -6.63 -10.88 -22.69
N ILE A 137 -5.38 -10.98 -23.14
CA ILE A 137 -4.82 -10.21 -24.26
C ILE A 137 -4.77 -11.05 -25.56
N ALA A 138 -5.11 -12.34 -25.50
CA ALA A 138 -5.10 -13.27 -26.64
C ALA A 138 -6.44 -13.37 -27.37
#